data_AF-A0A183U2W2-F1
#
_entry.id   AF-A0A183U2W2-F1
#
_cell.length_a   1.000
_cell.length_b   1.000
_cell.length_c   1.000
_cell.angle_alpha   90.00
_cell.angle_beta   90.00
_cell.angle_gamma   90.00
#
_symmetry.space_group_name_H-M   'P 1'
#
loop_
_entity.id
_entity.type
_entity.pdbx_description
1 polymer ?
#
loop_
_entity_poly.entity_id
_entity_poly.type
_entity_poly.pdbx_seq_one_letter_code
_entity_poly.pdbx_strand_id
1 'polypeptide(L)'
;MPIEEDRRHDWLNCCIFSVLYSILKDSGEWPWTLVECFVDDSLHERRWVDRVCAGALVDNIITAFGTTPPNEELYTACELTYPERFQHKQVVRDRFAELANKSSKVDALVAHIAEVCERKSDGAPRNVLKTMSACAGCAQVRLLATQKMDSWLLNGKLQRHAMELLLWVACNVRSVISAGDIETLGALLRLRALKSKQINNLFNVALKEILSHDSDFMRTIMKLLLANEFSSNRFPYNMMMIHSLFSFDNASASQVCIRCSR
;
A
#
# COMPACT_ATOMS: atom_id res chain seq x y z
N MET A 1 -3.68 38.63 0.52
CA MET A 1 -2.21 38.54 0.56
C MET A 1 -1.67 37.11 0.73
N PRO A 2 -2.21 36.23 1.60
CA PRO A 2 -1.68 34.85 1.75
C PRO A 2 -1.83 33.98 0.49
N ILE A 3 -2.92 34.19 -0.26
CA ILE A 3 -3.32 33.37 -1.42
C ILE A 3 -2.43 33.61 -2.66
N GLU A 4 -1.75 34.75 -2.75
CA GLU A 4 -0.83 35.04 -3.87
C GLU A 4 0.60 34.58 -3.60
N GLU A 5 1.01 34.56 -2.33
CA GLU A 5 2.31 34.10 -1.90
C GLU A 5 2.39 32.56 -1.95
N ASP A 6 1.31 31.89 -1.55
CA ASP A 6 1.13 30.44 -1.68
C ASP A 6 1.13 29.99 -3.16
N ARG A 7 0.45 30.74 -4.03
CA ARG A 7 0.46 30.48 -5.49
C ARG A 7 1.85 30.67 -6.11
N ARG A 8 2.63 31.68 -5.71
CA ARG A 8 4.00 31.88 -6.25
C ARG A 8 4.96 30.76 -5.83
N HIS A 9 4.86 30.30 -4.58
CA HIS A 9 5.64 29.14 -4.12
C HIS A 9 5.26 27.88 -4.88
N ASP A 10 3.98 27.69 -5.21
CA ASP A 10 3.51 26.56 -6.02
C ASP A 10 4.09 26.53 -7.44
N TRP A 11 4.12 27.67 -8.13
CA TRP A 11 4.76 27.74 -9.44
C TRP A 11 6.26 27.47 -9.37
N LEU A 12 6.95 28.03 -8.37
CA LEU A 12 8.39 27.84 -8.20
C LEU A 12 8.72 26.37 -7.91
N ASN A 13 7.97 25.72 -7.01
CA ASN A 13 8.11 24.31 -6.69
C ASN A 13 7.84 23.44 -7.92
N CYS A 14 6.78 23.73 -8.67
CA CYS A 14 6.50 22.98 -9.90
C CYS A 14 7.59 23.13 -10.95
N CYS A 15 8.18 24.32 -11.10
CA CYS A 15 9.36 24.51 -11.95
C CYS A 15 10.56 23.69 -11.46
N ILE A 16 10.85 23.70 -10.16
CA ILE A 16 11.99 22.96 -9.58
C ILE A 16 11.89 21.46 -9.89
N PHE A 17 10.76 20.80 -9.58
CA PHE A 17 10.64 19.36 -9.78
C PHE A 17 10.53 18.97 -11.26
N SER A 18 9.90 19.81 -12.09
CA SER A 18 9.85 19.59 -13.54
C SER A 18 11.23 19.72 -14.19
N VAL A 19 12.04 20.70 -13.75
CA VAL A 19 13.42 20.87 -14.20
C VAL A 19 14.30 19.74 -13.69
N LEU A 20 14.21 19.38 -12.41
CA LEU A 20 14.96 18.28 -11.82
C LEU A 20 14.67 16.96 -12.56
N TYR A 21 13.40 16.65 -12.82
CA TYR A 21 13.03 15.50 -13.64
C TYR A 21 13.62 15.60 -15.06
N SER A 22 13.53 16.77 -15.70
CA SER A 22 14.04 16.97 -17.05
C SER A 22 15.55 16.78 -17.18
N ILE A 23 16.31 17.08 -16.12
CA ILE A 23 17.76 16.84 -16.04
C ILE A 23 18.07 15.36 -15.81
N LEU A 24 17.25 14.67 -15.00
CA LEU A 24 17.51 13.30 -14.56
C LEU A 24 16.92 12.22 -15.46
N LYS A 25 15.89 12.52 -16.26
CA LYS A 25 15.10 11.52 -17.00
C LYS A 25 15.92 10.61 -17.91
N ASP A 26 16.98 11.16 -18.50
CA ASP A 26 17.87 10.47 -19.44
C ASP A 26 18.99 9.69 -18.72
N SER A 27 19.19 9.92 -17.42
CA SER A 27 20.11 9.13 -16.60
C SER A 27 19.57 7.73 -16.34
N GLY A 28 20.45 6.73 -16.44
CA GLY A 28 20.14 5.34 -16.09
C GLY A 28 19.96 5.14 -14.59
N GLU A 29 20.78 5.81 -13.78
CA GLU A 29 20.81 5.68 -12.32
C GLU A 29 20.57 7.03 -11.65
N TRP A 30 19.80 7.01 -10.56
CA TRP A 30 19.49 8.20 -9.78
C TRP A 30 20.12 8.14 -8.38
N PRO A 31 20.52 9.28 -7.81
CA PRO A 31 21.11 9.32 -6.48
C PRO A 31 20.09 8.96 -5.40
N TRP A 32 20.54 8.15 -4.42
CA TRP A 32 19.70 7.74 -3.28
C TRP A 32 19.13 8.90 -2.47
N THR A 33 19.80 10.05 -2.46
CA THR A 33 19.34 11.27 -1.78
C THR A 33 17.94 11.70 -2.23
N LEU A 34 17.51 11.37 -3.46
CA LEU A 34 16.13 11.63 -3.90
C LEU A 34 15.11 10.81 -3.11
N VAL A 35 15.44 9.57 -2.74
CA VAL A 35 14.60 8.72 -1.89
C VAL A 35 14.56 9.27 -0.47
N GLU A 36 15.70 9.73 0.06
CA GLU A 36 15.78 10.36 1.38
C GLU A 36 14.93 11.65 1.45
N CYS A 37 15.07 12.55 0.47
CA CYS A 37 14.24 13.75 0.35
C CYS A 37 12.75 13.45 0.18
N PHE A 38 12.42 12.39 -0.55
CA PHE A 38 11.04 11.92 -0.67
C PHE A 38 10.50 11.45 0.67
N VAL A 39 11.22 10.58 1.38
CA VAL A 39 10.75 10.06 2.67
C VAL A 39 10.59 11.19 3.68
N ASP A 40 11.55 12.11 3.76
CA ASP A 40 11.50 13.27 4.64
C ASP A 40 10.27 14.14 4.37
N ASP A 41 10.06 14.62 3.14
CA ASP A 41 8.87 15.42 2.82
C ASP A 41 7.58 14.62 3.04
N SER A 42 7.57 13.34 2.65
CA SER A 42 6.38 12.50 2.70
C SER A 42 5.86 12.24 4.13
N LEU A 43 6.76 12.14 5.11
CA LEU A 43 6.44 11.90 6.52
C LEU A 43 6.08 13.19 7.26
N HIS A 44 6.56 14.33 6.78
CA HIS A 44 6.36 15.64 7.41
C HIS A 44 5.26 16.44 6.74
N GLU A 45 5.61 17.41 5.90
CA GLU A 45 4.67 18.42 5.39
C GLU A 45 4.05 18.07 4.03
N ARG A 46 4.60 17.09 3.32
CA ARG A 46 4.17 16.65 1.98
C ARG A 46 4.05 17.81 0.99
N ARG A 47 5.00 18.76 1.01
CA ARG A 47 4.97 19.99 0.21
C ARG A 47 4.99 19.69 -1.28
N TRP A 48 5.71 18.66 -1.69
CA TRP A 48 5.94 18.36 -3.11
C TRP A 48 5.53 16.97 -3.55
N VAL A 49 5.62 15.95 -2.68
CA VAL A 49 5.38 14.55 -3.08
C VAL A 49 3.95 14.27 -3.57
N ASP A 50 3.00 15.12 -3.22
CA ASP A 50 1.60 15.01 -3.64
C ASP A 50 1.25 15.91 -4.85
N ARG A 51 2.18 16.75 -5.32
CA ARG A 51 1.94 17.70 -6.42
C ARG A 51 1.97 16.99 -7.76
N VAL A 52 0.99 17.30 -8.62
CA VAL A 52 0.89 16.73 -9.98
C VAL A 52 2.17 16.99 -10.80
N CYS A 53 2.75 18.18 -10.68
CA CYS A 53 3.99 18.56 -11.37
C CYS A 53 5.23 17.76 -10.93
N ALA A 54 5.21 17.15 -9.74
CA ALA A 54 6.28 16.25 -9.28
C ALA A 54 5.99 14.78 -9.61
N GLY A 55 4.85 14.45 -10.21
CA GLY A 55 4.38 13.07 -10.42
C GLY A 55 5.42 12.19 -11.11
N ALA A 56 5.99 12.64 -12.24
CA ALA A 56 7.00 11.88 -12.96
C ALA A 56 8.25 11.58 -12.12
N LEU A 57 8.69 12.55 -11.31
CA LEU A 57 9.82 12.39 -10.40
C LEU A 57 9.48 11.40 -9.28
N VAL A 58 8.33 11.58 -8.62
CA VAL A 58 7.86 10.71 -7.53
C VAL A 58 7.67 9.28 -8.02
N ASP A 59 7.04 9.07 -9.18
CA ASP A 59 6.77 7.73 -9.72
C ASP A 59 8.06 6.97 -10.05
N ASN A 60 9.13 7.68 -10.44
CA ASN A 60 10.46 7.08 -10.59
C ASN A 60 11.15 6.87 -9.24
N ILE A 61 10.93 7.74 -8.23
CA ILE A 61 11.48 7.56 -6.88
C ILE A 61 10.91 6.31 -6.20
N ILE A 62 9.59 6.09 -6.28
CA ILE A 62 8.94 4.97 -5.58
C ILE A 62 9.35 3.59 -6.13
N THR A 63 9.97 3.52 -7.32
CA THR A 63 10.54 2.26 -7.83
C THR A 63 11.66 1.74 -6.92
N ALA A 64 12.29 2.60 -6.13
CA ALA A 64 13.26 2.22 -5.11
C ALA A 64 12.70 1.15 -4.14
N PHE A 65 11.39 1.18 -3.90
CA PHE A 65 10.70 0.26 -2.99
C PHE A 65 10.07 -0.95 -3.69
N GLY A 66 10.08 -0.99 -5.03
CA GLY A 66 9.39 -2.05 -5.80
C GLY A 66 7.86 -2.00 -5.69
N THR A 67 7.30 -0.84 -5.31
CA THR A 67 5.87 -0.68 -5.07
C THR A 67 5.10 -0.63 -6.39
N THR A 68 4.03 -1.40 -6.50
CA THR A 68 3.03 -1.27 -7.57
C THR A 68 1.80 -0.49 -7.08
N PRO A 69 1.43 0.63 -7.72
CA PRO A 69 0.25 1.39 -7.35
C PRO A 69 -1.05 0.69 -7.81
N PRO A 70 -2.18 0.85 -7.09
CA PRO A 70 -3.49 0.40 -7.56
C PRO A 70 -3.95 1.21 -8.78
N ASN A 71 -4.69 0.56 -9.67
CA ASN A 71 -5.29 1.19 -10.84
C ASN A 71 -6.58 1.96 -10.48
N GLU A 72 -7.11 2.72 -11.44
CA GLU A 72 -8.34 3.51 -11.25
C GLU A 72 -9.59 2.64 -10.98
N GLU A 73 -9.64 1.42 -11.52
CA GLU A 73 -10.75 0.49 -11.34
C GLU A 73 -10.90 0.06 -9.86
N LEU A 74 -9.79 -0.22 -9.17
CA LEU A 74 -9.79 -0.58 -7.75
C LEU A 74 -10.31 0.56 -6.87
N TYR A 75 -9.93 1.80 -7.18
CA TYR A 75 -10.44 2.99 -6.49
C TYR A 75 -11.95 3.15 -6.72
N THR A 76 -12.39 3.04 -7.98
CA THR A 76 -13.80 3.17 -8.36
C THR A 76 -14.66 2.10 -7.68
N ALA A 77 -14.19 0.85 -7.65
CA ALA A 77 -14.88 -0.26 -6.99
C ALA A 77 -15.06 -0.06 -5.47
N CYS A 78 -14.25 0.80 -4.86
CA CYS A 78 -14.30 1.15 -3.44
C CYS A 78 -14.94 2.52 -3.16
N GLU A 79 -15.53 3.16 -4.18
CA GLU A 79 -16.10 4.51 -4.08
C GLU A 79 -15.06 5.56 -3.61
N LEU A 80 -13.79 5.35 -3.97
CA LEU A 80 -12.68 6.26 -3.68
C LEU A 80 -12.36 7.10 -4.91
N THR A 81 -11.93 8.35 -4.69
CA THR A 81 -11.47 9.21 -5.79
C THR A 81 -10.06 8.81 -6.19
N TYR A 82 -9.86 8.54 -7.48
CA TYR A 82 -8.54 8.28 -8.02
C TYR A 82 -7.67 9.55 -7.95
N PRO A 83 -6.47 9.51 -7.35
CA PRO A 83 -5.62 10.69 -7.22
C PRO A 83 -5.21 11.29 -8.57
N GLU A 84 -5.38 12.61 -8.72
CA GLU A 84 -5.06 13.34 -9.97
C GLU A 84 -3.65 13.10 -10.49
N ARG A 85 -2.68 12.93 -9.57
CA ARG A 85 -1.28 12.67 -9.93
C ARG A 85 -1.10 11.40 -10.77
N PHE A 86 -2.01 10.43 -10.64
CA PHE A 86 -1.96 9.17 -11.37
C PHE A 86 -2.75 9.15 -12.67
N GLN A 87 -3.60 10.15 -12.92
CA GLN A 87 -4.39 10.22 -14.14
C GLN A 87 -3.51 10.41 -15.39
N HIS A 88 -2.32 10.97 -15.22
CA HIS A 88 -1.39 11.23 -16.30
C HIS A 88 -0.39 10.09 -16.41
N LYS A 89 -0.32 9.46 -17.58
CA LYS A 89 0.65 8.39 -17.84
C LYS A 89 2.07 8.96 -17.84
N GLN A 90 2.86 8.60 -16.84
CA GLN A 90 4.27 9.00 -16.72
C GLN A 90 5.21 7.92 -17.23
N VAL A 91 6.39 8.32 -17.68
CA VAL A 91 7.48 7.38 -18.00
C VAL A 91 8.12 6.93 -16.69
N VAL A 92 7.88 5.68 -16.31
CA VAL A 92 8.42 5.05 -15.10
C VAL A 92 9.48 4.04 -15.48
N ARG A 93 10.67 4.17 -14.91
CA ARG A 93 11.77 3.21 -15.04
C ARG A 93 12.44 3.08 -13.68
N ASP A 94 12.85 1.86 -13.31
CA ASP A 94 13.59 1.68 -12.06
C ASP A 94 14.97 2.31 -12.16
N ARG A 95 15.17 3.43 -11.46
CA ARG A 95 16.43 4.21 -11.43
C ARG A 95 17.38 3.75 -10.33
N PHE A 96 16.97 2.77 -9.55
CA PHE A 96 17.68 2.29 -8.36
C PHE A 96 17.93 0.79 -8.43
N ALA A 97 17.75 0.13 -9.58
CA ALA A 97 17.92 -1.31 -9.72
C ALA A 97 19.35 -1.75 -9.36
N GLU A 98 20.36 -1.05 -9.89
CA GLU A 98 21.79 -1.39 -9.74
C GLU A 98 22.47 -0.64 -8.57
N LEU A 99 21.70 0.02 -7.71
CA LEU A 99 22.26 0.83 -6.63
C LEU A 99 22.92 -0.04 -5.54
N ALA A 100 24.20 0.22 -5.27
CA ALA A 100 24.93 -0.46 -4.20
C ALA A 100 24.25 -0.30 -2.83
N ASN A 101 24.16 -1.40 -2.07
CA ASN A 101 23.56 -1.47 -0.75
C ASN A 101 22.09 -1.01 -0.68
N LYS A 102 21.34 -1.09 -1.79
CA LYS A 102 19.92 -0.70 -1.85
C LYS A 102 19.10 -1.33 -0.72
N SER A 103 19.23 -2.66 -0.50
CA SER A 103 18.48 -3.37 0.55
C SER A 103 18.70 -2.73 1.92
N SER A 104 19.95 -2.57 2.36
CA SER A 104 20.26 -1.99 3.67
C SER A 104 19.77 -0.55 3.83
N LYS A 105 19.80 0.23 2.74
CA LYS A 105 19.26 1.60 2.74
C LYS A 105 17.73 1.61 2.84
N VAL A 106 17.04 0.71 2.14
CA VAL A 106 15.60 0.51 2.27
C VAL A 106 15.25 0.06 3.69
N ASP A 107 16.00 -0.89 4.26
CA ASP A 107 15.78 -1.38 5.63
C ASP A 107 15.87 -0.25 6.66
N ALA A 108 16.84 0.67 6.51
CA ALA A 108 16.97 1.85 7.37
C ALA A 108 15.76 2.80 7.25
N LEU A 109 15.25 3.04 6.03
CA LEU A 109 14.05 3.85 5.81
C LEU A 109 12.80 3.19 6.39
N VAL A 110 12.66 1.87 6.24
CA VAL A 110 11.57 1.09 6.80
C VAL A 110 11.57 1.17 8.33
N ALA A 111 12.75 1.05 8.95
CA ALA A 111 12.89 1.24 10.39
C ALA A 111 12.47 2.64 10.84
N HIS A 112 12.85 3.67 10.09
CA HIS A 112 12.43 5.05 10.35
C HIS A 112 10.91 5.24 10.23
N ILE A 113 10.27 4.69 9.19
CA ILE A 113 8.81 4.72 9.00
C ILE A 113 8.12 4.02 10.18
N ALA A 114 8.63 2.86 10.61
CA ALA A 114 8.09 2.13 11.75
C ALA A 114 8.16 2.96 13.04
N GLU A 115 9.30 3.59 13.29
CA GLU A 115 9.48 4.46 14.44
C GLU A 115 8.49 5.64 14.44
N VAL A 116 8.33 6.32 13.30
CA VAL A 116 7.36 7.42 13.17
C VAL A 116 5.92 6.92 13.35
N CYS A 117 5.60 5.72 12.85
CA CYS A 117 4.29 5.10 13.00
C CYS A 117 3.94 4.76 14.47
N GLU A 118 4.95 4.50 15.31
CA GLU A 118 4.75 4.13 16.72
C GLU A 118 4.82 5.33 17.68
N ARG A 119 5.56 6.38 17.35
CA ARG A 119 5.88 7.48 18.28
C ARG A 119 4.76 8.49 18.57
N LYS A 120 3.71 8.67 17.75
CA LYS A 120 2.89 9.91 17.78
C LYS A 120 1.44 9.75 18.30
N SER A 121 1.10 10.51 19.34
CA SER A 121 -0.26 10.65 19.89
C SER A 121 -1.08 11.83 19.33
N ASP A 122 -0.48 12.86 18.72
CA ASP A 122 -1.26 14.03 18.24
C ASP A 122 -0.73 14.71 16.94
N GLY A 123 0.10 14.02 16.16
CA GLY A 123 0.73 14.64 14.99
C GLY A 123 1.51 13.74 14.05
N ALA A 124 1.04 12.51 13.77
CA ALA A 124 1.10 11.87 12.44
C ALA A 124 0.29 10.58 12.42
N PRO A 125 -0.89 10.59 11.79
CA PRO A 125 -1.48 9.34 11.32
C PRO A 125 -1.95 9.38 9.86
N ARG A 126 -1.99 10.53 9.19
CA ARG A 126 -2.37 10.63 7.76
C ARG A 126 -1.18 10.51 6.82
N ASN A 127 -0.14 11.30 7.07
CA ASN A 127 1.01 11.39 6.17
C ASN A 127 1.80 10.07 6.16
N VAL A 128 1.93 9.42 7.33
CA VAL A 128 2.50 8.07 7.46
C VAL A 128 1.74 7.07 6.59
N LEU A 129 0.41 7.03 6.61
CA LEU A 129 -0.38 6.11 5.76
C LEU A 129 -0.12 6.33 4.27
N LYS A 130 0.00 7.59 3.85
CA LYS A 130 0.34 7.94 2.46
C LYS A 130 1.77 7.55 2.09
N THR A 131 2.74 7.72 3.00
CA THR A 131 4.13 7.26 2.80
C THR A 131 4.21 5.73 2.75
N MET A 132 3.54 5.04 3.67
CA MET A 132 3.46 3.58 3.68
C MET A 132 2.84 3.03 2.39
N SER A 133 1.91 3.76 1.78
CA SER A 133 1.36 3.39 0.47
C SER A 133 2.47 3.37 -0.59
N ALA A 134 3.26 4.44 -0.69
CA ALA A 134 4.39 4.52 -1.63
C ALA A 134 5.51 3.51 -1.33
N CYS A 135 5.64 3.07 -0.07
CA CYS A 135 6.60 2.06 0.36
C CYS A 135 5.99 0.65 0.49
N ALA A 136 4.78 0.42 -0.04
CA ALA A 136 4.07 -0.85 0.12
C ALA A 136 4.75 -2.03 -0.58
N GLY A 137 5.76 -1.82 -1.44
CA GLY A 137 6.63 -2.87 -1.95
C GLY A 137 7.52 -3.53 -0.87
N CYS A 138 7.75 -2.87 0.27
CA CYS A 138 8.48 -3.42 1.41
C CYS A 138 7.56 -4.29 2.30
N ALA A 139 7.92 -5.56 2.50
CA ALA A 139 7.09 -6.52 3.24
C ALA A 139 6.81 -6.09 4.69
N GLN A 140 7.82 -5.54 5.37
CA GLN A 140 7.69 -5.05 6.75
C GLN A 140 6.72 -3.87 6.84
N VAL A 141 6.67 -2.99 5.83
CA VAL A 141 5.72 -1.87 5.78
C VAL A 141 4.29 -2.40 5.62
N ARG A 142 4.07 -3.39 4.75
CA ARG A 142 2.76 -4.05 4.60
C ARG A 142 2.30 -4.71 5.89
N LEU A 143 3.20 -5.44 6.56
CA LEU A 143 2.90 -6.11 7.83
C LEU A 143 2.54 -5.08 8.92
N LEU A 144 3.36 -4.05 9.10
CA LEU A 144 3.09 -2.98 10.07
C LEU A 144 1.75 -2.28 9.78
N ALA A 145 1.47 -1.97 8.50
CA ALA A 145 0.22 -1.33 8.11
C ALA A 145 -0.99 -2.20 8.46
N THR A 146 -0.94 -3.48 8.12
CA THR A 146 -2.06 -4.40 8.34
C THR A 146 -2.32 -4.69 9.81
N GLN A 147 -1.28 -4.73 10.65
CA GLN A 147 -1.41 -4.86 12.10
C GLN A 147 -2.13 -3.67 12.75
N LYS A 148 -1.98 -2.46 12.20
CA LYS A 148 -2.62 -1.24 12.71
C LYS A 148 -3.95 -0.93 12.03
N MET A 149 -4.24 -1.59 10.92
CA MET A 149 -5.32 -1.28 9.97
C MET A 149 -6.71 -1.20 10.62
N ASP A 150 -7.03 -2.10 11.56
CA ASP A 150 -8.31 -2.06 12.30
C ASP A 150 -8.54 -0.70 12.97
N SER A 151 -7.51 -0.18 13.65
CA SER A 151 -7.61 1.09 14.37
C SER A 151 -7.74 2.27 13.42
N TRP A 152 -7.08 2.23 12.27
CA TRP A 152 -7.11 3.29 11.28
C TRP A 152 -8.41 3.32 10.47
N LEU A 153 -8.94 2.16 10.10
CA LEU A 153 -10.23 2.05 9.38
C LEU A 153 -11.42 2.47 10.24
N LEU A 154 -11.33 2.28 11.57
CA LEU A 154 -12.36 2.72 12.51
C LEU A 154 -12.23 4.21 12.90
N ASN A 155 -11.11 4.85 12.58
CA ASN A 155 -10.88 6.26 12.85
C ASN A 155 -11.38 7.12 11.69
N GLY A 156 -12.48 7.85 11.86
CA GLY A 156 -13.08 8.68 10.81
C GLY A 156 -12.15 9.73 10.17
N LYS A 157 -11.11 10.21 10.88
CA LYS A 157 -10.13 11.16 10.31
C LYS A 157 -9.12 10.49 9.38
N LEU A 158 -8.91 9.18 9.54
CA LEU A 158 -7.89 8.40 8.85
C LEU A 158 -8.47 7.38 7.88
N GLN A 159 -9.75 7.05 8.05
CA GLN A 159 -10.42 5.95 7.37
C GLN A 159 -10.14 6.00 5.87
N ARG A 160 -10.35 7.14 5.21
CA ARG A 160 -10.07 7.27 3.78
C ARG A 160 -8.64 6.89 3.40
N HIS A 161 -7.63 7.41 4.12
CA HIS A 161 -6.22 7.10 3.86
C HIS A 161 -5.88 5.64 4.18
N ALA A 162 -6.53 5.05 5.17
CA ALA A 162 -6.39 3.63 5.50
C ALA A 162 -7.02 2.74 4.43
N MET A 163 -8.16 3.16 3.87
CA MET A 163 -8.80 2.48 2.76
C MET A 163 -7.91 2.49 1.52
N GLU A 164 -7.33 3.65 1.18
CA GLU A 164 -6.35 3.76 0.11
C GLU A 164 -5.14 2.86 0.40
N LEU A 165 -4.53 2.94 1.57
CA LEU A 165 -3.37 2.10 1.95
C LEU A 165 -3.68 0.59 1.83
N LEU A 166 -4.89 0.14 2.17
CA LEU A 166 -5.27 -1.27 2.03
C LEU A 166 -5.24 -1.74 0.57
N LEU A 167 -5.65 -0.89 -0.38
CA LEU A 167 -5.53 -1.21 -1.81
C LEU A 167 -4.06 -1.34 -2.23
N TRP A 168 -3.19 -0.45 -1.74
CA TRP A 168 -1.76 -0.53 -2.02
C TRP A 168 -1.12 -1.78 -1.43
N VAL A 169 -1.50 -2.15 -0.20
CA VAL A 169 -1.06 -3.42 0.40
C VAL A 169 -1.51 -4.59 -0.48
N ALA A 170 -2.77 -4.61 -0.93
CA ALA A 170 -3.30 -5.68 -1.76
C ALA A 170 -2.50 -5.88 -3.07
N CYS A 171 -2.21 -4.80 -3.80
CA CYS A 171 -1.41 -4.85 -5.03
C CYS A 171 0.06 -5.29 -4.82
N ASN A 172 0.55 -5.31 -3.58
CA ASN A 172 1.95 -5.59 -3.25
C ASN A 172 2.17 -6.85 -2.39
N VAL A 173 1.10 -7.52 -1.93
CA VAL A 173 1.18 -8.91 -1.44
C VAL A 173 1.25 -9.81 -2.67
N ARG A 174 2.44 -10.35 -2.97
CA ARG A 174 2.73 -10.97 -4.27
C ARG A 174 3.30 -12.37 -4.21
N SER A 175 3.73 -12.85 -3.03
CA SER A 175 4.30 -14.19 -2.92
C SER A 175 3.81 -14.92 -1.68
N VAL A 176 3.26 -16.13 -1.87
CA VAL A 176 2.94 -17.05 -0.77
C VAL A 176 4.17 -17.72 -0.15
N ILE A 177 5.36 -17.55 -0.73
CA ILE A 177 6.61 -18.07 -0.19
C ILE A 177 7.27 -17.05 0.73
N SER A 178 6.97 -15.76 0.54
CA SER A 178 7.46 -14.68 1.40
C SER A 178 6.80 -14.76 2.78
N ALA A 179 7.60 -14.99 3.82
CA ALA A 179 7.12 -15.02 5.21
C ALA A 179 6.36 -13.72 5.58
N GLY A 180 6.87 -12.56 5.14
CA GLY A 180 6.23 -11.27 5.39
C GLY A 180 4.85 -11.14 4.74
N ASP A 181 4.65 -11.70 3.54
CA ASP A 181 3.33 -11.70 2.88
C ASP A 181 2.37 -12.67 3.56
N ILE A 182 2.83 -13.84 4.00
CA ILE A 182 2.02 -14.78 4.78
C ILE A 182 1.56 -14.17 6.11
N GLU A 183 2.46 -13.47 6.82
CA GLU A 183 2.10 -12.77 8.05
C GLU A 183 1.12 -11.62 7.79
N THR A 184 1.33 -10.86 6.70
CA THR A 184 0.43 -9.79 6.26
C THR A 184 -0.97 -10.33 5.95
N LEU A 185 -1.08 -11.44 5.22
CA LEU A 185 -2.35 -12.13 4.97
C LEU A 185 -3.00 -12.57 6.28
N GLY A 186 -2.24 -13.19 7.18
CA GLY A 186 -2.74 -13.59 8.49
C GLY A 186 -3.31 -12.41 9.28
N ALA A 187 -2.68 -11.24 9.23
CA ALA A 187 -3.22 -10.02 9.85
C ALA A 187 -4.50 -9.52 9.15
N LEU A 188 -4.52 -9.48 7.82
CA LEU A 188 -5.68 -9.05 7.02
C LEU A 188 -6.94 -9.90 7.28
N LEU A 189 -6.79 -11.23 7.31
CA LEU A 189 -7.92 -12.16 7.53
C LEU A 189 -8.47 -12.09 8.97
N ARG A 190 -7.81 -11.33 9.85
CA ARG A 190 -8.20 -11.12 11.26
C ARG A 190 -8.81 -9.74 11.53
N LEU A 191 -9.05 -8.95 10.50
CA LEU A 191 -9.67 -7.62 10.64
C LEU A 191 -11.06 -7.70 11.27
N ARG A 192 -11.31 -6.84 12.26
CA ARG A 192 -12.58 -6.72 12.99
C ARG A 192 -13.45 -5.56 12.50
N ALA A 193 -12.87 -4.62 11.77
CA ALA A 193 -13.56 -3.44 11.21
C ALA A 193 -14.59 -3.78 10.10
N LEU A 194 -14.64 -5.05 9.65
CA LEU A 194 -15.50 -5.54 8.57
C LEU A 194 -17.02 -5.48 8.85
N LYS A 195 -17.44 -5.04 10.05
CA LYS A 195 -18.86 -4.72 10.34
C LYS A 195 -19.42 -3.61 9.44
N SER A 196 -18.58 -2.68 9.01
CA SER A 196 -19.00 -1.60 8.11
C SER A 196 -19.16 -2.15 6.70
N LYS A 197 -20.32 -1.90 6.08
CA LYS A 197 -20.59 -2.29 4.68
C LYS A 197 -19.51 -1.76 3.72
N GLN A 198 -19.07 -0.51 3.91
CA GLN A 198 -18.04 0.11 3.07
C GLN A 198 -16.68 -0.56 3.25
N ILE A 199 -16.27 -0.81 4.50
CA ILE A 199 -14.98 -1.48 4.79
C ILE A 199 -15.02 -2.94 4.31
N ASN A 200 -16.16 -3.62 4.45
CA ASN A 200 -16.33 -4.97 3.93
C ASN A 200 -16.23 -5.00 2.39
N ASN A 201 -16.86 -4.06 1.69
CA ASN A 201 -16.72 -3.95 0.24
C ASN A 201 -15.26 -3.75 -0.18
N LEU A 202 -14.58 -2.79 0.46
CA LEU A 202 -13.15 -2.55 0.25
C LEU A 202 -12.31 -3.81 0.48
N PHE A 203 -12.54 -4.52 1.59
CA PHE A 203 -11.81 -5.74 1.90
C PHE A 203 -12.03 -6.82 0.84
N ASN A 204 -13.25 -6.98 0.33
CA ASN A 204 -13.50 -7.94 -0.75
C ASN A 204 -12.82 -7.54 -2.06
N VAL A 205 -12.75 -6.25 -2.40
CA VAL A 205 -11.98 -5.77 -3.56
C VAL A 205 -10.49 -6.07 -3.37
N ALA A 206 -9.92 -5.74 -2.20
CA ALA A 206 -8.54 -6.02 -1.86
C ALA A 206 -8.22 -7.53 -1.87
N LEU A 207 -9.11 -8.37 -1.34
CA LEU A 207 -8.94 -9.82 -1.32
C LEU A 207 -8.95 -10.40 -2.74
N LYS A 208 -9.85 -9.92 -3.61
CA LYS A 208 -9.90 -10.32 -5.03
C LYS A 208 -8.63 -9.93 -5.78
N GLU A 209 -8.10 -8.73 -5.53
CA GLU A 209 -6.83 -8.29 -6.10
C GLU A 209 -5.70 -9.26 -5.73
N ILE A 210 -5.56 -9.61 -4.45
CA ILE A 210 -4.55 -10.57 -3.97
C ILE A 210 -4.72 -11.94 -4.64
N LEU A 211 -5.95 -12.44 -4.72
CA LEU A 211 -6.25 -13.74 -5.35
C LEU A 211 -5.95 -13.75 -6.85
N SER A 212 -5.93 -12.60 -7.51
CA SER A 212 -5.65 -12.48 -8.94
C SER A 212 -4.16 -12.62 -9.28
N HIS A 213 -3.26 -12.43 -8.32
CA HIS A 213 -1.81 -12.48 -8.55
C HIS A 213 -1.29 -13.88 -8.86
N ASP A 214 -1.70 -14.88 -8.08
CA ASP A 214 -1.26 -16.27 -8.24
C ASP A 214 -2.31 -17.24 -7.68
N SER A 215 -2.49 -18.37 -8.35
CA SER A 215 -3.40 -19.45 -7.96
C SER A 215 -3.13 -20.03 -6.55
N ASP A 216 -1.90 -19.95 -6.05
CA ASP A 216 -1.53 -20.45 -4.73
C ASP A 216 -2.07 -19.59 -3.57
N PHE A 217 -2.46 -18.34 -3.83
CA PHE A 217 -3.10 -17.50 -2.81
C PHE A 217 -4.43 -18.09 -2.35
N MET A 218 -5.24 -18.64 -3.27
CA MET A 218 -6.48 -19.34 -2.93
C MET A 218 -6.22 -20.45 -1.91
N ARG A 219 -5.20 -21.28 -2.17
CA ARG A 219 -4.82 -22.38 -1.28
C ARG A 219 -4.40 -21.88 0.09
N THR A 220 -3.54 -20.87 0.11
CA THR A 220 -2.95 -20.31 1.32
C THR A 220 -4.01 -19.64 2.20
N ILE A 221 -4.86 -18.80 1.61
CA ILE A 221 -5.92 -18.09 2.33
C ILE A 221 -6.94 -19.08 2.89
N MET A 222 -7.37 -20.08 2.10
CA MET A 222 -8.27 -21.13 2.58
C MET A 222 -7.68 -21.87 3.79
N LYS A 223 -6.40 -22.25 3.74
CA LYS A 223 -5.72 -22.89 4.89
C LYS A 223 -5.72 -22.00 6.14
N LEU A 224 -5.41 -20.71 6.00
CA LEU A 224 -5.41 -19.76 7.11
C LEU A 224 -6.80 -19.59 7.73
N LEU A 225 -7.84 -19.48 6.90
CA LEU A 225 -9.23 -19.35 7.34
C LEU A 225 -9.74 -20.63 8.03
N LEU A 226 -9.44 -21.80 7.49
CA LEU A 226 -9.81 -23.07 8.12
C LEU A 226 -9.10 -23.25 9.47
N ALA A 227 -7.79 -22.98 9.53
CA ALA A 227 -7.04 -23.04 10.78
C ALA A 227 -7.61 -22.09 11.85
N ASN A 228 -8.04 -20.89 11.45
CA ASN A 228 -8.72 -19.93 12.32
C ASN A 228 -10.08 -20.45 12.80
N GLU A 229 -10.88 -21.07 11.93
CA GLU A 229 -12.19 -21.61 12.29
C GLU A 229 -12.10 -22.70 13.36
N PHE A 230 -11.08 -23.54 13.30
CA PHE A 230 -10.86 -24.58 14.30
C PHE A 230 -10.13 -24.09 15.56
N SER A 231 -9.71 -22.82 15.59
CA SER A 231 -9.08 -22.23 16.77
C SER A 231 -10.10 -21.87 17.86
N SER A 232 -9.63 -21.74 19.09
CA SER A 232 -10.45 -21.31 20.23
C SER A 232 -10.90 -19.84 20.12
N ASN A 233 -10.17 -19.02 19.37
CA ASN A 233 -10.41 -17.58 19.21
C ASN A 233 -10.81 -17.26 17.77
N ARG A 234 -11.98 -17.78 17.36
CA ARG A 234 -12.52 -17.59 16.01
C ARG A 234 -12.78 -16.12 15.72
N PHE A 235 -12.47 -15.69 14.51
CA PHE A 235 -12.78 -14.34 14.06
C PHE A 235 -14.21 -14.25 13.48
N PRO A 236 -15.01 -13.23 13.84
CA PRO A 236 -16.44 -13.18 13.49
C PRO A 236 -16.76 -13.24 11.98
N TYR A 237 -15.82 -12.82 11.13
CA TYR A 237 -16.02 -12.71 9.68
C TYR A 237 -15.42 -13.87 8.88
N ASN A 238 -14.88 -14.89 9.56
CA ASN A 238 -14.14 -15.99 8.93
C ASN A 238 -14.99 -16.73 7.87
N MET A 239 -16.22 -17.11 8.23
CA MET A 239 -17.16 -17.77 7.30
C MET A 239 -17.58 -16.89 6.12
N MET A 240 -17.72 -15.58 6.35
CA MET A 240 -18.00 -14.63 5.28
C MET A 240 -16.83 -14.59 4.28
N MET A 241 -15.59 -14.61 4.76
CA MET A 241 -14.41 -14.65 3.87
C MET A 241 -14.34 -15.97 3.10
N ILE A 242 -14.64 -17.11 3.74
CA ILE A 242 -14.71 -18.41 3.05
C ILE A 242 -15.74 -18.34 1.92
N HIS A 243 -16.94 -17.79 2.17
CA HIS A 243 -17.95 -17.60 1.14
C HIS A 243 -17.46 -16.70 0.00
N SER A 244 -16.72 -15.62 0.31
CA SER A 244 -16.08 -14.77 -0.71
C SER A 244 -15.09 -15.53 -1.59
N LEU A 245 -14.34 -16.52 -1.05
CA LEU A 245 -13.46 -17.38 -1.85
C LEU A 245 -14.23 -18.23 -2.87
N PHE A 246 -15.32 -18.87 -2.44
CA PHE A 246 -16.18 -19.63 -3.34
C PHE A 246 -16.85 -18.75 -4.40
N SER A 247 -17.17 -17.50 -4.05
CA SER A 247 -17.73 -16.52 -4.98
C SER A 247 -16.69 -16.03 -6.00
N PHE A 248 -15.39 -16.09 -5.67
CA PHE A 248 -14.31 -15.72 -6.59
C PHE A 248 -14.01 -16.85 -7.58
N ASP A 249 -13.76 -18.05 -7.09
CA ASP A 249 -13.57 -19.24 -7.92
C ASP A 249 -14.05 -20.49 -7.15
N ASN A 250 -15.28 -20.90 -7.45
CA ASN A 250 -15.92 -22.03 -6.81
C ASN A 250 -15.17 -23.35 -7.05
N ALA A 251 -14.61 -23.55 -8.25
CA ALA A 251 -13.94 -24.79 -8.60
C ALA A 251 -12.63 -24.93 -7.82
N SER A 252 -11.80 -23.88 -7.83
CA SER A 252 -10.53 -23.86 -7.09
C SER A 252 -10.75 -23.91 -5.58
N ALA A 253 -11.70 -23.13 -5.05
CA ALA A 253 -12.02 -23.13 -3.62
C ALA A 253 -12.50 -24.52 -3.14
N SER A 254 -13.39 -25.17 -3.89
CA SER A 254 -13.86 -26.54 -3.59
C SER A 254 -12.71 -27.53 -3.58
N GLN A 255 -11.86 -27.48 -4.61
CA GLN A 255 -10.73 -28.40 -4.77
C GLN A 255 -9.72 -28.27 -3.63
N VAL A 256 -9.43 -27.04 -3.17
CA VAL A 256 -8.56 -26.81 -2.01
C VAL A 256 -9.22 -27.28 -0.72
N CYS A 257 -10.49 -26.95 -0.50
CA CYS A 257 -11.22 -27.31 0.72
C CYS A 257 -11.19 -28.83 0.95
N ILE A 258 -11.50 -29.62 -0.09
CA ILE A 258 -11.44 -31.10 -0.06
C ILE A 258 -10.05 -31.60 0.31
N ARG A 259 -8.99 -30.95 -0.18
CA ARG A 259 -7.60 -31.31 0.11
C ARG A 259 -7.16 -30.94 1.53
N CYS A 260 -7.80 -29.94 2.15
CA CYS A 260 -7.51 -29.53 3.52
C CYS A 260 -8.32 -30.33 4.56
N SER A 261 -9.43 -30.95 4.16
CA SER A 261 -10.24 -31.84 5.01
C SER A 261 -9.72 -33.29 5.09
N ARG A 262 -8.66 -33.62 4.35
CA ARG A 262 -7.95 -34.90 4.41
C ARG A 262 -6.67 -34.74 5.20
#